data_AF-X1F4F1-F1
#
_entry.id   AF-X1F4F1-F1
#
_cell.length_a   1.000
_cell.length_b   1.000
_cell.length_c   1.000
_cell.angle_alpha   90.00
_cell.angle_beta   90.00
_cell.angle_gamma   90.00
#
_symmetry.space_group_name_H-M   'P 1'
#
loop_
_entity.id
_entity.type
_entity.pdbx_description
1 polymer ?
#
loop_
_entity_poly.entity_id
_entity_poly.type
_entity_poly.pdbx_seq_one_letter_code
_entity_poly.pdbx_strand_id
1 'polypeptide(L)'
;EIDNPAYDDYLSPQNYLVKHEIYGSLNKFYTATIQFTLSDEVIEFLKSFNFVMFDILMQNPSKAERINYHSIVISKNDWNNFKFLHATDLHLAERNDRIYEIVKKWQKSVRKSEVSEIVAQSVKAVSWFQRLLMKKPEGKEQTMKPLQKRFINPNNNFRTFIKHANKRVNQNDLDFIVLTGDIIDFSILSKINKEKRKTLDFDYEFSNWRIFKEILLNISQKKRRGMVSGQELLCPLFTIPGNHDFRPFHYDLRWANLYKKIGLNSTEVIALNNELMANPISSITKSFRALKAYLIEVNSSLDFSLKLGINNFIFLNSGSDSFKNIIDFVSGHPSVTGVTNKQIRFLENLINKTIKLGNNTFLMVHGPPINPKKTMRSSRRFSFSKPSKDKIFSIDEFKESIMKKWEKRPSLFRIDDKFD
;
A
#
# COMPACT_ATOMS: atom_id res chain seq x y z
N GLU A 1 20.67 -25.13 13.99
CA GLU A 1 19.26 -25.23 14.44
C GLU A 1 18.67 -23.83 14.65
N ILE A 2 18.18 -23.18 13.59
CA ILE A 2 17.31 -21.99 13.70
C ILE A 2 15.84 -22.37 13.43
N ASP A 3 15.60 -23.64 13.07
CA ASP A 3 14.30 -24.27 13.02
C ASP A 3 14.08 -25.12 14.30
N ASN A 4 13.60 -24.49 15.37
CA ASN A 4 12.74 -25.21 16.30
C ASN A 4 11.51 -24.34 16.59
N PRO A 5 10.42 -24.54 15.84
CA PRO A 5 9.14 -24.05 16.25
C PRO A 5 8.59 -25.05 17.28
N ALA A 6 8.55 -24.68 18.57
CA ALA A 6 7.42 -25.09 19.40
C ALA A 6 6.14 -24.32 18.96
N TYR A 7 5.92 -24.34 17.64
CA TYR A 7 4.86 -23.82 16.82
C TYR A 7 4.63 -22.30 16.87
N ASP A 8 5.22 -21.58 15.91
CA ASP A 8 4.63 -20.31 15.46
C ASP A 8 4.49 -20.29 13.94
N ASP A 9 3.25 -20.49 13.47
CA ASP A 9 2.77 -20.48 12.08
C ASP A 9 3.02 -19.13 11.34
N TYR A 10 3.74 -18.19 11.95
CA TYR A 10 3.72 -16.78 11.59
C TYR A 10 4.99 -16.27 10.90
N LEU A 11 6.15 -16.87 11.16
CA LEU A 11 7.40 -16.51 10.47
C LEU A 11 7.51 -17.17 9.09
N SER A 12 6.69 -18.18 8.81
CA SER A 12 6.64 -18.83 7.50
C SER A 12 5.36 -18.46 6.77
N PRO A 13 5.43 -17.71 5.66
CA PRO A 13 4.26 -17.43 4.83
C PRO A 13 3.72 -18.70 4.14
N GLN A 14 4.39 -19.85 4.27
CA GLN A 14 4.09 -21.12 3.58
C GLN A 14 2.61 -21.51 3.63
N ASN A 15 1.98 -21.48 4.80
CA ASN A 15 0.56 -21.84 4.93
C ASN A 15 -0.33 -20.94 4.06
N TYR A 16 -0.03 -19.64 4.02
CA TYR A 16 -0.72 -18.70 3.15
C TYR A 16 -0.40 -18.99 1.67
N LEU A 17 0.89 -19.19 1.35
CA LEU A 17 1.37 -19.45 -0.02
C LEU A 17 0.72 -20.69 -0.64
N VAL A 18 0.62 -21.78 0.13
CA VAL A 18 -0.02 -23.03 -0.30
C VAL A 18 -1.53 -22.89 -0.40
N LYS A 19 -2.19 -22.36 0.64
CA LYS A 19 -3.65 -22.19 0.67
C LYS A 19 -4.18 -21.37 -0.50
N HIS A 20 -3.41 -20.38 -0.93
CA HIS A 20 -3.79 -19.48 -2.01
C HIS A 20 -3.09 -19.80 -3.35
N GLU A 21 -2.41 -20.95 -3.43
CA GLU A 21 -1.72 -21.45 -4.64
C GLU A 21 -0.85 -20.38 -5.31
N ILE A 22 -0.11 -19.63 -4.49
CA ILE A 22 0.70 -18.50 -4.97
C ILE A 22 1.73 -18.97 -6.00
N TYR A 23 2.32 -20.14 -5.75
CA TYR A 23 3.27 -20.81 -6.65
C TYR A 23 2.64 -22.00 -7.39
N GLY A 24 1.31 -21.98 -7.60
CA GLY A 24 0.57 -23.07 -8.23
C GLY A 24 0.57 -24.33 -7.37
N SER A 25 0.95 -25.48 -7.96
CA SER A 25 1.02 -26.77 -7.27
C SER A 25 2.25 -26.95 -6.37
N LEU A 26 3.18 -25.98 -6.35
CA LEU A 26 4.37 -26.05 -5.51
C LEU A 26 4.01 -25.87 -4.04
N ASN A 27 4.28 -26.91 -3.24
CA ASN A 27 3.98 -26.94 -1.81
C ASN A 27 5.20 -27.26 -0.93
N LYS A 28 6.38 -27.43 -1.54
CA LYS A 28 7.66 -27.62 -0.85
C LYS A 28 8.46 -26.33 -0.88
N PHE A 29 8.92 -25.92 0.30
CA PHE A 29 9.71 -24.71 0.50
C PHE A 29 11.03 -25.12 1.15
N TYR A 30 12.11 -24.49 0.72
CA TYR A 30 13.46 -24.79 1.19
C TYR A 30 14.04 -23.53 1.80
N THR A 31 14.76 -23.71 2.90
CA THR A 31 15.58 -22.67 3.50
C THR A 31 17.01 -22.87 3.03
N ALA A 32 17.63 -21.80 2.53
CA ALA A 32 19.03 -21.78 2.17
C ALA A 32 19.77 -20.80 3.10
N THR A 33 20.94 -21.20 3.59
CA THR A 33 21.86 -20.32 4.30
C THR A 33 22.98 -19.95 3.34
N ILE A 34 23.17 -18.66 3.10
CA ILE A 34 24.23 -18.14 2.23
C ILE A 34 25.33 -17.59 3.10
N GLN A 35 26.56 -18.08 2.90
CA GLN A 35 27.77 -17.54 3.51
C GLN A 35 28.64 -16.93 2.40
N PHE A 36 29.11 -15.72 2.63
CA PHE A 36 29.96 -15.00 1.69
C PHE A 36 30.94 -14.12 2.46
N THR A 37 32.04 -13.76 1.80
CA THR A 37 32.97 -12.75 2.24
C THR A 37 32.77 -11.48 1.41
N LEU A 38 33.10 -10.33 1.96
CA LEU A 38 33.09 -9.07 1.23
C LEU A 38 34.39 -8.93 0.44
N SER A 39 34.30 -8.49 -0.82
CA SER A 39 35.46 -8.09 -1.60
C SER A 39 36.02 -6.75 -1.11
N ASP A 40 37.28 -6.48 -1.43
CA ASP A 40 37.92 -5.19 -1.12
C ASP A 40 37.16 -4.00 -1.74
N GLU A 41 36.58 -4.19 -2.93
CA GLU A 41 35.75 -3.18 -3.60
C GLU A 41 34.51 -2.81 -2.77
N VAL A 42 33.82 -3.81 -2.21
CA VAL A 42 32.65 -3.56 -1.35
C VAL A 42 33.05 -2.88 -0.05
N ILE A 43 34.17 -3.30 0.54
CA ILE A 43 34.72 -2.68 1.75
C ILE A 43 35.08 -1.21 1.49
N GLU A 44 35.72 -0.91 0.36
CA GLU A 44 36.06 0.46 -0.05
C GLU A 44 34.80 1.29 -0.31
N PHE A 45 33.81 0.73 -1.01
CA PHE A 45 32.53 1.41 -1.24
C PHE A 45 31.85 1.81 0.08
N LEU A 46 31.85 0.89 1.06
CA LEU A 46 31.29 1.14 2.38
C LEU A 46 32.06 2.19 3.19
N LYS A 47 33.29 2.58 2.82
CA LYS A 47 33.93 3.77 3.44
C LYS A 47 33.15 5.04 3.11
N SER A 48 32.66 5.14 1.88
CA SER A 48 31.93 6.32 1.38
C SER A 48 30.42 6.27 1.58
N PHE A 49 29.82 5.08 1.63
CA PHE A 49 28.36 4.90 1.71
C PHE A 49 27.93 4.04 2.91
N ASN A 50 26.71 4.24 3.43
CA ASN A 50 26.20 3.51 4.60
C ASN A 50 25.87 2.04 4.32
N PHE A 51 25.54 1.71 3.08
CA PHE A 51 25.18 0.36 2.67
C PHE A 51 25.42 0.14 1.18
N VAL A 52 25.43 -1.13 0.79
CA VAL A 52 25.39 -1.60 -0.59
C VAL A 52 24.24 -2.60 -0.74
N MET A 53 23.57 -2.58 -1.90
CA MET A 53 22.47 -3.50 -2.22
C MET A 53 22.89 -4.44 -3.34
N PHE A 54 22.48 -5.70 -3.24
CA PHE A 54 22.77 -6.74 -4.21
C PHE A 54 21.48 -7.42 -4.67
N ASP A 55 21.48 -7.80 -5.94
CA ASP A 55 20.48 -8.66 -6.54
C ASP A 55 20.90 -10.13 -6.37
N ILE A 56 19.92 -11.02 -6.23
CA ILE A 56 20.15 -12.47 -6.29
C ILE A 56 19.76 -12.95 -7.69
N LEU A 57 20.76 -13.35 -8.46
CA LEU A 57 20.58 -14.03 -9.75
C LEU A 57 20.50 -15.54 -9.52
N MET A 58 19.37 -16.13 -9.89
CA MET A 58 19.18 -17.57 -9.94
C MET A 58 19.20 -18.04 -11.39
N GLN A 59 20.27 -18.75 -11.75
CA GLN A 59 20.41 -19.39 -13.06
C GLN A 59 19.88 -20.82 -12.99
N ASN A 60 18.97 -21.15 -13.90
CA ASN A 60 18.52 -22.51 -14.11
C ASN A 60 18.79 -22.87 -15.58
N PRO A 61 19.61 -23.88 -15.89
CA PRO A 61 19.97 -24.22 -17.27
C PRO A 61 18.78 -24.45 -18.21
N SER A 62 17.61 -24.82 -17.67
CA SER A 62 16.40 -25.13 -18.45
C SER A 62 15.32 -24.04 -18.38
N LYS A 63 15.56 -22.92 -17.70
CA LYS A 63 14.57 -21.84 -17.53
C LYS A 63 15.23 -20.48 -17.72
N ALA A 64 14.39 -19.48 -17.96
CA ALA A 64 14.86 -18.09 -17.93
C ALA A 64 15.51 -17.78 -16.58
N GLU A 65 16.57 -16.97 -16.62
CA GLU A 65 17.20 -16.43 -15.43
C GLU A 65 16.17 -15.66 -14.59
N ARG A 66 16.23 -15.86 -13.27
CA ARG A 66 15.39 -15.12 -12.32
C ARG A 66 16.28 -14.19 -11.51
N ILE A 67 15.93 -12.91 -11.51
CA ILE A 67 16.59 -11.89 -10.69
C ILE A 67 15.63 -11.46 -9.59
N ASN A 68 16.04 -11.65 -8.34
CA ASN A 68 15.41 -11.00 -7.21
C ASN A 68 16.21 -9.73 -6.90
N TYR A 69 15.62 -8.58 -7.23
CA TYR A 69 16.28 -7.29 -7.12
C TYR A 69 16.37 -6.83 -5.66
N HIS A 70 17.40 -6.06 -5.32
CA HIS A 70 17.60 -5.39 -4.03
C HIS A 70 17.41 -6.32 -2.82
N SER A 71 17.81 -7.59 -2.98
CA SER A 71 17.43 -8.68 -2.07
C SER A 71 18.40 -8.88 -0.90
N ILE A 72 19.66 -8.44 -1.04
CA ILE A 72 20.66 -8.48 0.03
C ILE A 72 21.17 -7.07 0.25
N VAL A 73 21.21 -6.64 1.51
CA VAL A 73 21.74 -5.33 1.90
C VAL A 73 22.84 -5.55 2.92
N ILE A 74 24.02 -5.02 2.63
CA ILE A 74 25.15 -5.00 3.56
C ILE A 74 25.31 -3.57 4.04
N SER A 75 25.24 -3.36 5.35
CA SER A 75 25.38 -2.04 5.96
C SER A 75 26.51 -2.02 6.96
N LYS A 76 27.24 -0.89 7.02
CA LYS A 76 28.23 -0.62 8.06
C LYS A 76 27.63 -0.04 9.34
N ASN A 77 26.33 0.24 9.36
CA ASN A 77 25.67 0.87 10.49
C ASN A 77 25.68 -0.05 11.71
N ASP A 78 25.98 0.51 12.88
CA ASP A 78 25.86 -0.16 14.18
C ASP A 78 24.40 -0.18 14.70
N TRP A 79 23.52 0.56 14.01
CA TRP A 79 22.09 0.73 14.30
C TRP A 79 21.80 1.39 15.66
N ASN A 80 22.75 2.09 16.27
CA ASN A 80 22.47 2.91 17.44
C ASN A 80 21.67 4.16 17.08
N ASN A 81 21.93 4.71 15.89
CA ASN A 81 21.13 5.76 15.27
C ASN A 81 20.82 5.38 13.82
N PHE A 82 19.64 5.75 13.34
CA PHE A 82 19.23 5.51 11.96
C PHE A 82 18.18 6.52 11.50
N LYS A 83 18.06 6.68 10.19
CA LYS A 83 17.08 7.54 9.53
C LYS A 83 16.34 6.71 8.49
N PHE A 84 15.02 6.77 8.52
CA PHE A 84 14.19 6.13 7.51
C PHE A 84 13.09 7.06 7.03
N LEU A 85 12.59 6.79 5.83
CA LEU A 85 11.37 7.41 5.31
C LEU A 85 10.22 6.43 5.49
N HIS A 86 9.10 6.93 5.99
CA HIS A 86 7.84 6.18 6.07
C HIS A 86 6.85 6.80 5.09
N ALA A 87 6.32 5.98 4.18
CA ALA A 87 5.28 6.37 3.25
C ALA A 87 4.15 5.33 3.21
N THR A 88 2.96 5.77 2.82
CA THR A 88 1.74 4.94 2.71
C THR A 88 0.83 5.56 1.64
N ASP A 89 -0.21 4.84 1.23
CA ASP A 89 -1.24 5.32 0.30
C ASP A 89 -0.67 5.81 -1.04
N LEU A 90 0.27 5.04 -1.62
CA LEU A 90 0.88 5.37 -2.90
C LEU A 90 -0.11 5.25 -4.06
N HIS A 91 -1.06 4.30 -3.96
CA HIS A 91 -2.11 4.03 -4.95
C HIS A 91 -1.61 3.99 -6.40
N LEU A 92 -0.52 3.25 -6.62
CA LEU A 92 0.08 3.09 -7.94
C LEU A 92 -0.83 2.27 -8.86
N ALA A 93 -0.93 2.69 -10.12
CA ALA A 93 -1.68 1.97 -11.14
C ALA A 93 -1.29 2.41 -12.56
N GLU A 94 -1.35 1.49 -13.53
CA GLU A 94 -1.10 1.78 -14.95
C GLU A 94 -2.03 2.87 -15.49
N ARG A 95 -3.26 2.93 -14.98
CA ARG A 95 -4.23 3.95 -15.39
C ARG A 95 -3.75 5.36 -15.10
N ASN A 96 -2.95 5.57 -14.04
CA ASN A 96 -2.54 6.90 -13.61
C ASN A 96 -1.72 7.61 -14.69
N ASP A 97 -0.82 6.89 -15.35
CA ASP A 97 0.01 7.40 -16.45
C ASP A 97 -0.79 7.59 -17.77
N ARG A 98 -2.00 7.02 -17.89
CA ARG A 98 -2.89 7.15 -19.06
C ARG A 98 -3.84 8.33 -18.98
N ILE A 99 -4.26 8.70 -17.76
CA ILE A 99 -5.36 9.65 -17.53
C ILE A 99 -5.15 10.94 -18.32
N TYR A 100 -3.95 11.52 -18.24
CA TYR A 100 -3.67 12.80 -18.90
C TYR A 100 -3.89 12.74 -20.42
N GLU A 101 -3.41 11.68 -21.06
CA GLU A 101 -3.53 11.49 -22.51
C GLU A 101 -4.98 11.26 -22.93
N ILE A 102 -5.72 10.42 -22.19
CA ILE A 102 -7.14 10.13 -22.46
C ILE A 102 -7.96 11.42 -22.39
N VAL A 103 -7.80 12.18 -21.31
CA VAL A 103 -8.52 13.45 -21.12
C VAL A 103 -8.16 14.44 -22.22
N LYS A 104 -6.89 14.54 -22.61
CA LYS A 104 -6.46 15.44 -23.69
C LYS A 104 -7.01 15.04 -25.06
N LYS A 105 -7.10 13.75 -25.37
CA LYS A 105 -7.73 13.26 -26.61
C LYS A 105 -9.22 13.61 -26.62
N TRP A 106 -9.92 13.30 -25.54
CA TRP A 106 -11.34 13.64 -25.38
C TRP A 106 -11.62 15.14 -25.53
N GLN A 107 -10.83 16.01 -24.87
CA GLN A 107 -10.96 17.47 -24.98
C GLN A 107 -10.80 18.01 -26.42
N LYS A 108 -10.05 17.31 -27.29
CA LYS A 108 -9.89 17.69 -28.70
C LYS A 108 -11.05 17.22 -29.57
N SER A 109 -11.65 16.08 -29.21
CA SER A 109 -12.66 15.42 -30.04
C SER A 109 -14.08 15.93 -29.78
N VAL A 110 -14.35 16.54 -28.62
CA VAL A 110 -15.72 16.91 -28.22
C VAL A 110 -16.06 18.35 -28.58
N ARG A 111 -17.18 18.55 -29.30
CA ARG A 111 -17.79 19.87 -29.50
C ARG A 111 -18.54 20.29 -28.24
N LYS A 112 -18.56 21.59 -27.90
CA LYS A 112 -19.22 22.09 -26.66
C LYS A 112 -20.69 21.63 -26.49
N SER A 113 -21.41 21.45 -27.60
CA SER A 113 -22.82 20.98 -27.63
C SER A 113 -22.99 19.51 -27.22
N GLU A 114 -21.99 18.67 -27.44
CA GLU A 114 -22.02 17.23 -27.13
C GLU A 114 -21.73 16.96 -25.64
N VAL A 115 -21.01 17.88 -24.97
CA VAL A 115 -20.71 17.77 -23.54
C VAL A 115 -21.99 17.71 -22.70
N SER A 116 -22.98 18.54 -23.01
CA SER A 116 -24.27 18.58 -22.31
C SER A 116 -25.05 17.27 -22.45
N GLU A 117 -25.03 16.65 -23.64
CA GLU A 117 -25.71 15.37 -23.87
C GLU A 117 -25.00 14.20 -23.20
N ILE A 118 -23.66 14.15 -23.26
CA ILE A 118 -22.84 13.13 -22.59
C ILE A 118 -23.04 13.21 -21.06
N VAL A 119 -23.10 14.42 -20.50
CA VAL A 119 -23.39 14.64 -19.08
C VAL A 119 -24.81 14.17 -18.75
N ALA A 120 -25.81 14.51 -19.57
CA ALA A 120 -27.19 14.08 -19.34
C ALA A 120 -27.37 12.55 -19.39
N GLN A 121 -26.71 11.86 -20.33
CA GLN A 121 -26.75 10.40 -20.45
C GLN A 121 -25.98 9.71 -19.31
N SER A 122 -24.81 10.23 -18.94
CA SER A 122 -24.01 9.65 -17.86
C SER A 122 -24.66 9.81 -16.49
N VAL A 123 -25.33 10.94 -16.19
CA VAL A 123 -26.13 11.12 -14.97
C VAL A 123 -27.28 10.10 -14.88
N LYS A 124 -27.86 9.69 -16.01
CA LYS A 124 -28.88 8.63 -16.06
C LYS A 124 -28.30 7.25 -15.70
N ALA A 125 -27.05 6.96 -16.05
CA ALA A 125 -26.38 5.68 -15.78
C ALA A 125 -25.78 5.55 -14.36
N VAL A 126 -25.77 6.62 -13.56
CA VAL A 126 -25.31 6.61 -12.16
C VAL A 126 -26.42 6.07 -11.23
N SER A 127 -26.07 5.14 -10.33
CA SER A 127 -26.98 4.56 -9.33
C SER A 127 -27.69 5.63 -8.50
N TRP A 128 -28.95 5.40 -8.13
CA TRP A 128 -29.75 6.35 -7.35
C TRP A 128 -29.05 6.81 -6.05
N PHE A 129 -28.31 5.91 -5.39
CA PHE A 129 -27.49 6.22 -4.21
C PHE A 129 -26.34 7.20 -4.51
N GLN A 130 -25.68 7.05 -5.66
CA GLN A 130 -24.62 7.98 -6.07
C GLN A 130 -25.19 9.35 -6.47
N ARG A 131 -26.42 9.41 -7.02
CA ARG A 131 -27.11 10.70 -7.26
C ARG A 131 -27.39 11.44 -5.95
N LEU A 132 -27.69 10.73 -4.87
CA LEU A 132 -27.93 11.31 -3.54
C LEU A 132 -26.66 11.90 -2.91
N LEU A 133 -25.49 11.30 -3.19
CA LEU A 133 -24.18 11.75 -2.68
C LEU A 133 -23.54 12.85 -3.55
N MET A 134 -23.99 13.01 -4.79
CA MET A 134 -23.58 14.11 -5.66
C MET A 134 -24.31 15.39 -5.27
N LYS A 135 -23.69 16.22 -4.42
CA LYS A 135 -24.14 17.61 -4.24
C LYS A 135 -24.28 18.28 -5.61
N LYS A 136 -25.41 18.96 -5.84
CA LYS A 136 -25.61 19.85 -7.00
C LYS A 136 -24.37 20.75 -7.12
N PRO A 137 -23.76 20.88 -8.30
CA PRO A 137 -22.65 21.80 -8.49
C PRO A 137 -23.18 23.22 -8.24
N GLU A 138 -22.80 23.81 -7.11
CA GLU A 138 -23.02 25.24 -6.86
C GLU A 138 -22.19 26.01 -7.90
N GLY A 139 -22.90 26.71 -8.78
CA GLY A 139 -22.32 27.49 -9.86
C GLY A 139 -21.56 28.69 -9.32
N LYS A 140 -20.23 28.60 -9.40
CA LYS A 140 -19.38 29.72 -9.82
C LYS A 140 -18.40 29.15 -10.84
N GLU A 141 -18.49 29.62 -12.09
CA GLU A 141 -17.48 29.36 -13.11
C GLU A 141 -16.16 30.02 -12.68
N GLN A 142 -15.42 29.36 -11.78
CA GLN A 142 -14.00 29.63 -11.64
C GLN A 142 -13.34 29.09 -12.90
N THR A 143 -12.64 29.96 -13.62
CA THR A 143 -11.74 29.57 -14.71
C THR A 143 -10.75 28.53 -14.19
N MET A 144 -11.04 27.26 -14.45
CA MET A 144 -10.24 26.14 -13.97
C MET A 144 -8.86 26.22 -14.61
N LYS A 145 -7.81 26.04 -13.79
CA LYS A 145 -6.43 25.92 -14.28
C LYS A 145 -6.34 24.81 -15.35
N PRO A 146 -5.45 24.96 -16.35
CA PRO A 146 -5.22 23.92 -17.35
C PRO A 146 -4.89 22.57 -16.69
N LEU A 147 -5.34 21.46 -17.30
CA LEU A 147 -5.13 20.10 -16.78
C LEU A 147 -3.69 19.83 -16.33
N GLN A 148 -2.70 20.32 -17.09
CA GLN A 148 -1.28 20.20 -16.77
C GLN A 148 -0.88 20.75 -15.40
N LYS A 149 -1.55 21.81 -14.93
CA LYS A 149 -1.23 22.47 -13.66
C LYS A 149 -2.01 21.90 -12.46
N ARG A 150 -3.02 21.06 -12.69
CA ARG A 150 -3.90 20.53 -11.64
C ARG A 150 -3.92 19.02 -11.53
N PHE A 151 -3.61 18.30 -12.60
CA PHE A 151 -3.61 16.84 -12.58
C PHE A 151 -2.51 16.33 -11.67
N ILE A 152 -2.90 15.50 -10.70
CA ILE A 152 -1.98 14.83 -9.78
C ILE A 152 -1.91 13.37 -10.23
N ASN A 153 -0.71 12.94 -10.62
CA ASN A 153 -0.43 11.58 -11.02
C ASN A 153 0.32 10.86 -9.89
N PRO A 154 -0.30 9.91 -9.16
CA PRO A 154 0.37 9.16 -8.10
C PRO A 154 1.67 8.48 -8.54
N ASN A 155 1.73 7.96 -9.77
CA ASN A 155 2.96 7.34 -10.28
C ASN A 155 4.09 8.37 -10.43
N ASN A 156 3.79 9.61 -10.83
CA ASN A 156 4.80 10.68 -10.88
C ASN A 156 5.22 11.15 -9.49
N ASN A 157 4.31 11.18 -8.53
CA ASN A 157 4.64 11.48 -7.14
C ASN A 157 5.63 10.46 -6.60
N PHE A 158 5.42 9.16 -6.88
CA PHE A 158 6.33 8.12 -6.45
C PHE A 158 7.69 8.17 -7.17
N ARG A 159 7.72 8.44 -8.48
CA ARG A 159 8.99 8.71 -9.21
C ARG A 159 9.76 9.89 -8.61
N THR A 160 9.05 10.93 -8.17
CA THR A 160 9.65 12.11 -7.52
C THR A 160 10.15 11.77 -6.11
N PHE A 161 9.39 10.97 -5.36
CA PHE A 161 9.78 10.43 -4.06
C PHE A 161 11.09 9.63 -4.16
N ILE A 162 11.22 8.74 -5.15
CA ILE A 162 12.45 7.97 -5.37
C ILE A 162 13.66 8.89 -5.61
N LYS A 163 13.52 9.92 -6.45
CA LYS A 163 14.59 10.92 -6.67
C LYS A 163 15.01 11.61 -5.36
N HIS A 164 14.04 11.96 -4.52
CA HIS A 164 14.32 12.54 -3.20
C HIS A 164 15.01 11.55 -2.26
N ALA A 165 14.57 10.30 -2.23
CA ALA A 165 15.21 9.25 -1.45
C ALA A 165 16.66 9.01 -1.90
N ASN A 166 16.90 8.87 -3.20
CA ASN A 166 18.24 8.68 -3.76
C ASN A 166 19.18 9.84 -3.42
N LYS A 167 18.68 11.09 -3.45
CA LYS A 167 19.46 12.25 -3.02
C LYS A 167 19.93 12.09 -1.56
N ARG A 168 19.06 11.61 -0.67
CA ARG A 168 19.41 11.40 0.76
C ARG A 168 20.33 10.21 0.96
N VAL A 169 20.17 9.12 0.20
CA VAL A 169 21.12 7.99 0.19
C VAL A 169 22.51 8.45 -0.20
N ASN A 170 22.63 9.22 -1.29
CA ASN A 170 23.93 9.74 -1.75
C ASN A 170 24.58 10.73 -0.76
N GLN A 171 23.82 11.20 0.22
CA GLN A 171 24.28 12.07 1.31
C GLN A 171 24.48 11.30 2.63
N ASN A 172 24.32 9.97 2.64
CA ASN A 172 24.30 9.12 3.84
C ASN A 172 23.28 9.59 4.92
N ASP A 173 22.17 10.18 4.48
CA ASP A 173 21.11 10.73 5.33
C ASP A 173 19.84 9.85 5.36
N LEU A 174 19.90 8.66 4.76
CA LEU A 174 18.78 7.73 4.71
C LEU A 174 19.30 6.29 4.68
N ASP A 175 18.84 5.45 5.61
CA ASP A 175 19.29 4.07 5.75
C ASP A 175 18.32 3.07 5.11
N PHE A 176 17.01 3.33 5.18
CA PHE A 176 15.99 2.50 4.56
C PHE A 176 14.65 3.24 4.39
N ILE A 177 13.73 2.63 3.66
CA ILE A 177 12.36 3.09 3.44
C ILE A 177 11.39 2.04 3.94
N VAL A 178 10.28 2.50 4.54
CA VAL A 178 9.15 1.66 4.92
C VAL A 178 7.91 2.12 4.16
N LEU A 179 7.27 1.20 3.44
CA LEU A 179 5.97 1.39 2.78
C LEU A 179 4.88 0.60 3.50
N THR A 180 3.95 1.27 4.17
CA THR A 180 2.89 0.61 4.94
C THR A 180 1.55 0.63 4.21
N GLY A 181 1.41 -0.22 3.20
CA GLY A 181 0.15 -0.51 2.54
C GLY A 181 -0.36 0.54 1.57
N ASP A 182 -1.39 0.13 0.85
CA ASP A 182 -2.00 0.83 -0.28
C ASP A 182 -0.94 1.25 -1.29
N ILE A 183 -0.04 0.30 -1.58
CA ILE A 183 1.09 0.46 -2.50
C ILE A 183 0.55 0.56 -3.93
N ILE A 184 -0.31 -0.38 -4.30
CA ILE A 184 -1.07 -0.31 -5.55
C ILE A 184 -2.53 0.01 -5.24
N ASP A 185 -3.21 0.61 -6.21
CA ASP A 185 -4.62 0.98 -6.03
C ASP A 185 -5.58 -0.22 -6.17
N PHE A 186 -5.17 -1.22 -6.96
CA PHE A 186 -5.85 -2.49 -7.23
C PHE A 186 -4.92 -3.37 -8.08
N SER A 187 -5.12 -4.70 -8.09
CA SER A 187 -4.20 -5.65 -8.72
C SER A 187 -4.30 -5.69 -10.25
N ILE A 188 -5.47 -5.93 -10.87
CA ILE A 188 -5.55 -6.19 -12.32
C ILE A 188 -5.58 -4.88 -13.14
N LEU A 189 -4.75 -4.80 -14.20
CA LEU A 189 -4.66 -3.61 -15.05
C LEU A 189 -6.01 -3.18 -15.64
N SER A 190 -6.33 -1.88 -15.56
CA SER A 190 -7.62 -1.34 -16.03
C SER A 190 -7.89 -1.56 -17.52
N LYS A 191 -6.83 -1.68 -18.34
CA LYS A 191 -6.94 -1.90 -19.79
C LYS A 191 -7.49 -3.27 -20.18
N ILE A 192 -7.46 -4.25 -19.27
CA ILE A 192 -7.91 -5.61 -19.56
C ILE A 192 -9.44 -5.61 -19.63
N ASN A 193 -10.00 -6.20 -20.69
CA ASN A 193 -11.45 -6.33 -20.86
C ASN A 193 -12.07 -7.30 -19.84
N LYS A 194 -13.39 -7.20 -19.64
CA LYS A 194 -14.11 -7.97 -18.60
C LYS A 194 -14.04 -9.49 -18.78
N GLU A 195 -13.99 -9.96 -20.02
CA GLU A 195 -13.96 -11.40 -20.33
C GLU A 195 -12.63 -12.02 -19.96
N LYS A 196 -11.51 -11.41 -20.38
CA LYS A 196 -10.16 -11.86 -20.02
C LYS A 196 -9.93 -11.81 -18.52
N ARG A 197 -10.51 -10.84 -17.80
CA ARG A 197 -10.42 -10.77 -16.32
C ARG A 197 -10.88 -12.04 -15.60
N LYS A 198 -11.81 -12.81 -16.18
CA LYS A 198 -12.31 -14.04 -15.55
C LYS A 198 -11.30 -15.19 -15.57
N THR A 199 -10.38 -15.17 -16.53
CA THR A 199 -9.37 -16.21 -16.73
C THR A 199 -8.00 -15.79 -16.23
N LEU A 200 -7.84 -14.53 -15.81
CA LEU A 200 -6.59 -14.02 -15.27
C LEU A 200 -6.42 -14.49 -13.82
N ASP A 201 -5.45 -15.36 -13.59
CA ASP A 201 -5.08 -15.82 -12.26
C ASP A 201 -4.08 -14.88 -11.57
N PHE A 202 -4.40 -13.58 -11.60
CA PHE A 202 -3.57 -12.51 -11.01
C PHE A 202 -2.11 -12.55 -11.47
N ASP A 203 -1.87 -12.96 -12.72
CA ASP A 203 -0.53 -13.06 -13.29
C ASP A 203 0.17 -11.69 -13.24
N TYR A 204 1.46 -11.72 -12.90
CA TYR A 204 2.28 -10.53 -12.71
C TYR A 204 2.23 -9.58 -13.93
N GLU A 205 2.28 -10.14 -15.15
CA GLU A 205 2.22 -9.36 -16.39
C GLU A 205 0.94 -8.53 -16.59
N PHE A 206 -0.14 -8.93 -15.92
CA PHE A 206 -1.43 -8.24 -15.98
C PHE A 206 -1.77 -7.57 -14.65
N SER A 207 -0.76 -7.29 -13.83
CA SER A 207 -0.91 -6.68 -12.51
C SER A 207 -0.26 -5.30 -12.38
N ASN A 208 -0.84 -4.42 -11.55
CA ASN A 208 -0.21 -3.16 -11.14
C ASN A 208 0.99 -3.37 -10.21
N TRP A 209 1.19 -4.57 -9.65
CA TRP A 209 2.45 -4.92 -8.99
C TRP A 209 3.63 -4.80 -9.96
N ARG A 210 3.41 -5.08 -11.25
CA ARG A 210 4.41 -4.82 -12.30
C ARG A 210 4.72 -3.35 -12.43
N ILE A 211 3.71 -2.47 -12.36
CA ILE A 211 3.91 -1.01 -12.42
C ILE A 211 4.73 -0.53 -11.22
N PHE A 212 4.46 -1.05 -10.02
CA PHE A 212 5.27 -0.75 -8.84
C PHE A 212 6.74 -1.14 -9.04
N LYS A 213 7.00 -2.40 -9.45
CA LYS A 213 8.36 -2.91 -9.70
C LYS A 213 9.06 -2.17 -10.85
N GLU A 214 8.36 -1.88 -11.94
CA GLU A 214 8.89 -1.10 -13.07
C GLU A 214 9.27 0.33 -12.67
N ILE A 215 8.50 0.97 -11.77
CA ILE A 215 8.85 2.31 -11.26
C ILE A 215 10.05 2.23 -10.31
N LEU A 216 10.06 1.25 -9.39
CA LEU A 216 11.14 1.04 -8.43
C LEU A 216 12.49 0.81 -9.11
N LEU A 217 12.52 -0.07 -10.12
CA LEU A 217 13.72 -0.46 -10.86
C LEU A 217 13.99 0.46 -12.05
N ASN A 218 13.14 1.47 -12.27
CA ASN A 218 13.19 2.36 -13.42
C ASN A 218 13.31 1.62 -14.77
N ILE A 219 12.61 0.48 -14.87
CA ILE A 219 12.50 -0.31 -16.10
C ILE A 219 11.72 0.51 -17.13
N SER A 220 12.17 0.44 -18.39
CA SER A 220 11.57 1.19 -19.49
C SER A 220 10.08 0.88 -19.64
N GLN A 221 9.27 1.94 -19.64
CA GLN A 221 7.82 1.89 -19.81
C GLN A 221 7.43 2.64 -21.08
N LYS A 222 6.26 2.31 -21.65
CA LYS A 222 5.68 3.08 -22.75
C LYS A 222 5.51 4.54 -22.30
N LYS A 223 6.31 5.45 -22.86
CA LYS A 223 6.26 6.87 -22.52
C LYS A 223 4.91 7.45 -22.92
N ARG A 224 4.22 8.09 -21.96
CA ARG A 224 2.95 8.76 -22.16
C ARG A 224 3.06 10.24 -21.82
N ARG A 225 2.16 11.04 -22.41
CA ARG A 225 2.13 12.47 -22.15
C ARG A 225 1.78 12.73 -20.68
N GLY A 226 2.59 13.53 -20.01
CA GLY A 226 2.43 13.84 -18.60
C GLY A 226 3.20 12.92 -17.64
N MET A 227 3.88 11.89 -18.12
CA MET A 227 4.82 11.11 -17.32
C MET A 227 6.13 11.89 -17.09
N VAL A 228 6.66 11.83 -15.87
CA VAL A 228 8.00 12.35 -15.55
C VAL A 228 9.04 11.24 -15.62
N SER A 229 10.32 11.58 -15.82
CA SER A 229 11.40 10.61 -15.74
C SER A 229 11.52 10.03 -14.32
N GLY A 230 11.85 8.73 -14.23
CA GLY A 230 12.17 8.04 -12.99
C GLY A 230 13.68 7.94 -12.75
N GLN A 231 14.03 7.32 -11.63
CA GLN A 231 15.34 6.78 -11.29
C GLN A 231 15.09 5.45 -10.57
N GLU A 232 16.04 4.53 -10.64
CA GLU A 232 15.99 3.32 -9.82
C GLU A 232 16.11 3.72 -8.35
N LEU A 233 15.38 3.06 -7.46
CA LEU A 233 15.51 3.28 -6.02
C LEU A 233 16.83 2.71 -5.52
N LEU A 234 17.66 3.55 -4.90
CA LEU A 234 18.96 3.18 -4.36
C LEU A 234 18.91 2.93 -2.84
N CYS A 235 17.75 2.57 -2.30
CA CYS A 235 17.54 2.47 -0.86
C CYS A 235 16.82 1.17 -0.48
N PRO A 236 17.23 0.48 0.59
CA PRO A 236 16.55 -0.69 1.12
C PRO A 236 15.08 -0.41 1.40
N LEU A 237 14.22 -1.35 1.06
CA LEU A 237 12.78 -1.17 1.10
C LEU A 237 12.10 -2.28 1.90
N PHE A 238 11.35 -1.89 2.93
CA PHE A 238 10.45 -2.79 3.66
C PHE A 238 9.01 -2.44 3.31
N THR A 239 8.20 -3.46 3.00
CA THR A 239 6.81 -3.27 2.58
C THR A 239 5.87 -4.18 3.34
N ILE A 240 4.66 -3.68 3.60
CA ILE A 240 3.48 -4.48 3.95
C ILE A 240 2.29 -4.04 3.09
N PRO A 241 1.33 -4.92 2.80
CA PRO A 241 0.14 -4.56 2.05
C PRO A 241 -0.89 -3.81 2.91
N GLY A 242 -1.72 -3.01 2.24
CA GLY A 242 -2.91 -2.34 2.75
C GLY A 242 -4.18 -2.92 2.12
N ASN A 243 -5.34 -2.32 2.39
CA ASN A 243 -6.62 -2.86 1.94
C ASN A 243 -6.82 -2.76 0.41
N HIS A 244 -6.32 -1.71 -0.24
CA HIS A 244 -6.40 -1.55 -1.70
C HIS A 244 -5.58 -2.63 -2.44
N ASP A 245 -4.49 -3.09 -1.83
CA ASP A 245 -3.63 -4.13 -2.40
C ASP A 245 -4.37 -5.48 -2.57
N PHE A 246 -5.47 -5.71 -1.83
CA PHE A 246 -6.35 -6.89 -1.96
C PHE A 246 -7.43 -6.75 -3.03
N ARG A 247 -7.59 -5.58 -3.65
CA ARG A 247 -8.68 -5.32 -4.61
C ARG A 247 -8.29 -5.80 -5.99
N PRO A 248 -9.06 -6.69 -6.64
CA PRO A 248 -8.75 -7.13 -7.99
C PRO A 248 -8.94 -6.03 -9.03
N PHE A 249 -9.93 -5.15 -8.86
CA PHE A 249 -10.40 -4.27 -9.93
C PHE A 249 -10.47 -2.81 -9.51
N HIS A 250 -10.33 -1.94 -10.51
CA HIS A 250 -10.45 -0.50 -10.33
C HIS A 250 -11.88 -0.04 -10.03
N TYR A 251 -11.99 1.02 -9.24
CA TYR A 251 -13.24 1.75 -9.00
C TYR A 251 -13.44 2.87 -10.01
N ASP A 252 -14.71 3.25 -10.11
CA ASP A 252 -15.15 4.49 -10.72
C ASP A 252 -14.66 5.69 -9.89
N LEU A 253 -13.83 6.54 -10.51
CA LEU A 253 -13.27 7.74 -9.86
C LEU A 253 -14.33 8.80 -9.49
N ARG A 254 -15.57 8.69 -10.00
CA ARG A 254 -16.72 9.52 -9.60
C ARG A 254 -17.17 9.21 -8.17
N TRP A 255 -16.92 7.99 -7.71
CA TRP A 255 -17.26 7.57 -6.36
C TRP A 255 -16.53 8.45 -5.34
N ALA A 256 -17.26 8.90 -4.32
CA ALA A 256 -16.79 9.83 -3.28
C ALA A 256 -16.05 11.09 -3.80
N ASN A 257 -16.30 11.52 -5.04
CA ASN A 257 -15.58 12.60 -5.71
C ASN A 257 -14.04 12.42 -5.77
N LEU A 258 -13.54 11.17 -5.82
CA LEU A 258 -12.09 10.89 -5.86
C LEU A 258 -11.38 11.55 -7.04
N TYR A 259 -12.08 11.74 -8.17
CA TYR A 259 -11.57 12.50 -9.32
C TYR A 259 -11.10 13.92 -8.97
N LYS A 260 -11.70 14.57 -7.94
CA LYS A 260 -11.25 15.88 -7.48
C LYS A 260 -9.88 15.82 -6.79
N LYS A 261 -9.58 14.73 -6.06
CA LYS A 261 -8.30 14.54 -5.37
C LYS A 261 -7.13 14.44 -6.35
N ILE A 262 -7.37 13.86 -7.53
CA ILE A 262 -6.39 13.81 -8.62
C ILE A 262 -6.50 15.00 -9.59
N GLY A 263 -7.30 16.01 -9.23
CA GLY A 263 -7.40 17.28 -9.92
C GLY A 263 -8.15 17.24 -11.26
N LEU A 264 -9.08 16.31 -11.44
CA LEU A 264 -9.99 16.25 -12.59
C LEU A 264 -11.32 16.96 -12.29
N ASN A 265 -12.07 17.29 -13.35
CA ASN A 265 -13.48 17.73 -13.22
C ASN A 265 -14.47 16.59 -13.58
N SER A 266 -15.76 16.86 -13.36
CA SER A 266 -16.83 15.88 -13.60
C SER A 266 -16.92 15.42 -15.06
N THR A 267 -16.73 16.32 -16.03
CA THR A 267 -16.77 15.98 -17.45
C THR A 267 -15.60 15.10 -17.89
N GLU A 268 -14.41 15.36 -17.36
CA GLU A 268 -13.19 14.61 -17.69
C GLU A 268 -13.22 13.19 -17.13
N VAL A 269 -13.78 13.00 -15.92
CA VAL A 269 -13.90 11.66 -15.34
C VAL A 269 -14.94 10.79 -16.05
N ILE A 270 -15.99 11.39 -16.63
CA ILE A 270 -16.95 10.66 -17.47
C ILE A 270 -16.22 10.06 -18.70
N ALA A 271 -15.36 10.85 -19.35
CA ALA A 271 -14.55 10.36 -20.47
C ALA A 271 -13.64 9.19 -20.08
N LEU A 272 -13.00 9.28 -18.91
CA LEU A 272 -12.13 8.21 -18.41
C LEU A 272 -12.89 6.92 -18.12
N ASN A 273 -14.07 7.00 -17.51
CA ASN A 273 -14.84 5.81 -17.17
C ASN A 273 -15.38 5.09 -18.40
N ASN A 274 -15.72 5.81 -19.45
CA ASN A 274 -16.12 5.22 -20.72
C ASN A 274 -14.95 4.43 -21.35
N GLU A 275 -13.75 4.99 -21.33
CA GLU A 275 -12.54 4.35 -21.88
C GLU A 275 -12.05 3.16 -21.04
N LEU A 276 -12.13 3.26 -19.71
CA LEU A 276 -11.56 2.26 -18.78
C LEU A 276 -12.61 1.25 -18.26
N MET A 277 -13.89 1.42 -18.60
CA MET A 277 -15.01 0.56 -18.21
C MET A 277 -15.07 0.27 -16.69
N ALA A 278 -15.03 1.33 -15.88
CA ALA A 278 -15.08 1.19 -14.42
C ALA A 278 -16.48 0.83 -13.92
N ASN A 279 -16.56 -0.19 -13.06
CA ASN A 279 -17.80 -0.58 -12.40
C ASN A 279 -17.67 -0.39 -10.87
N PRO A 280 -18.54 0.41 -10.24
CA PRO A 280 -18.47 0.67 -8.80
C PRO A 280 -18.67 -0.57 -7.92
N ILE A 281 -19.26 -1.65 -8.43
CA ILE A 281 -19.48 -2.90 -7.68
C ILE A 281 -18.21 -3.78 -7.72
N SER A 282 -17.48 -3.82 -8.84
CA SER A 282 -16.28 -4.67 -8.95
C SER A 282 -15.12 -4.18 -8.09
N SER A 283 -15.09 -2.90 -7.72
CA SER A 283 -14.05 -2.34 -6.85
C SER A 283 -14.19 -2.71 -5.37
N ILE A 284 -15.31 -3.32 -5.01
CA ILE A 284 -15.61 -3.73 -3.64
C ILE A 284 -15.18 -5.19 -3.42
N THR A 285 -14.96 -5.95 -4.50
CA THR A 285 -14.52 -7.33 -4.37
C THR A 285 -13.10 -7.35 -3.84
N LYS A 286 -12.84 -8.28 -2.92
CA LYS A 286 -11.51 -8.56 -2.38
C LYS A 286 -11.10 -9.97 -2.74
N SER A 287 -9.81 -10.16 -2.98
CA SER A 287 -9.24 -11.48 -3.22
C SER A 287 -7.87 -11.58 -2.57
N PHE A 288 -7.67 -12.61 -1.74
CA PHE A 288 -6.34 -12.92 -1.22
C PHE A 288 -5.36 -13.29 -2.34
N ARG A 289 -5.86 -13.82 -3.48
CA ARG A 289 -5.04 -14.06 -4.68
C ARG A 289 -4.58 -12.76 -5.35
N ALA A 290 -5.17 -11.59 -5.03
CA ALA A 290 -4.70 -10.31 -5.56
C ALA A 290 -3.27 -9.96 -5.15
N LEU A 291 -2.78 -10.55 -4.04
CA LEU A 291 -1.40 -10.43 -3.55
C LEU A 291 -0.42 -11.42 -4.19
N LYS A 292 -0.85 -12.28 -5.14
CA LYS A 292 0.02 -13.28 -5.76
C LYS A 292 1.31 -12.68 -6.31
N ALA A 293 1.19 -11.63 -7.13
CA ALA A 293 2.36 -10.93 -7.66
C ALA A 293 3.20 -10.22 -6.59
N TYR A 294 2.59 -9.65 -5.54
CA TYR A 294 3.35 -9.08 -4.40
C TYR A 294 4.23 -10.13 -3.72
N LEU A 295 3.65 -11.30 -3.42
CA LEU A 295 4.33 -12.39 -2.71
C LEU A 295 5.43 -13.06 -3.53
N ILE A 296 5.35 -12.98 -4.86
CA ILE A 296 6.34 -13.55 -5.77
C ILE A 296 7.46 -12.53 -6.07
N GLU A 297 7.11 -11.26 -6.26
CA GLU A 297 8.00 -10.28 -6.90
C GLU A 297 8.46 -9.14 -5.99
N VAL A 298 7.83 -8.97 -4.81
CA VAL A 298 8.09 -7.85 -3.90
C VAL A 298 8.54 -8.33 -2.52
N ASN A 299 7.63 -8.97 -1.78
CA ASN A 299 7.91 -9.46 -0.43
C ASN A 299 7.05 -10.70 -0.16
N SER A 300 7.70 -11.83 0.07
CA SER A 300 7.03 -13.12 0.31
C SER A 300 6.37 -13.21 1.69
N SER A 301 6.66 -12.28 2.60
CA SER A 301 6.10 -12.23 3.94
C SER A 301 5.04 -11.14 4.06
N LEU A 302 3.87 -11.52 4.58
CA LEU A 302 2.80 -10.57 4.91
C LEU A 302 3.00 -9.96 6.29
N ASP A 303 3.62 -10.73 7.17
CA ASP A 303 3.92 -10.34 8.52
C ASP A 303 5.33 -10.83 8.85
N PHE A 304 6.14 -9.97 9.45
CA PHE A 304 7.53 -10.32 9.75
C PHE A 304 8.09 -9.39 10.82
N SER A 305 9.20 -9.80 11.42
CA SER A 305 9.99 -8.94 12.30
C SER A 305 11.45 -9.03 11.93
N LEU A 306 12.16 -7.92 12.07
CA LEU A 306 13.60 -7.86 11.90
C LEU A 306 14.22 -7.08 13.07
N LYS A 307 15.44 -7.45 13.42
CA LYS A 307 16.20 -6.80 14.47
C LYS A 307 17.47 -6.18 13.87
N LEU A 308 17.63 -4.87 14.07
CA LEU A 308 18.79 -4.09 13.63
C LEU A 308 19.43 -3.46 14.87
N GLY A 309 20.57 -4.00 15.30
CA GLY A 309 21.19 -3.65 16.59
C GLY A 309 20.22 -3.91 17.75
N ILE A 310 19.91 -2.86 18.52
CA ILE A 310 18.94 -2.91 19.64
C ILE A 310 17.49 -2.64 19.23
N ASN A 311 17.22 -2.39 17.94
CA ASN A 311 15.91 -1.98 17.45
C ASN A 311 15.17 -3.16 16.83
N ASN A 312 13.95 -3.42 17.29
CA ASN A 312 13.04 -4.41 16.70
C ASN A 312 12.03 -3.68 15.82
N PHE A 313 11.91 -4.10 14.57
CA PHE A 313 10.89 -3.63 13.66
C PHE A 313 9.92 -4.77 13.40
N ILE A 314 8.64 -4.51 13.62
CA ILE A 314 7.55 -5.49 13.52
C ILE A 314 6.60 -4.98 12.46
N PHE A 315 6.31 -5.82 11.47
CA PHE A 315 5.50 -5.48 10.31
C PHE A 315 4.28 -6.40 10.30
N LEU A 316 3.09 -5.80 10.37
CA LEU A 316 1.83 -6.53 10.39
C LEU A 316 0.91 -6.09 9.25
N ASN A 317 0.44 -7.07 8.49
CA ASN A 317 -0.61 -6.93 7.51
C ASN A 317 -1.97 -6.80 8.21
N SER A 318 -2.57 -5.61 8.18
CA SER A 318 -3.91 -5.36 8.74
C SER A 318 -5.06 -5.97 7.92
N GLY A 319 -4.74 -6.56 6.77
CA GLY A 319 -5.65 -7.23 5.86
C GLY A 319 -6.54 -6.30 5.03
N SER A 320 -7.46 -6.94 4.31
CA SER A 320 -8.42 -6.31 3.40
C SER A 320 -9.45 -5.39 4.08
N ASP A 321 -10.26 -4.70 3.28
CA ASP A 321 -11.48 -4.01 3.74
C ASP A 321 -12.39 -4.92 4.61
N SER A 322 -12.86 -4.37 5.72
CA SER A 322 -13.88 -4.94 6.62
C SER A 322 -15.26 -4.49 6.19
N PHE A 323 -16.13 -5.44 5.89
CA PHE A 323 -17.53 -5.20 5.51
C PHE A 323 -18.45 -4.86 6.68
N LYS A 324 -17.93 -4.71 7.90
CA LYS A 324 -18.78 -4.58 9.11
C LYS A 324 -19.61 -3.29 9.14
N ASN A 325 -19.20 -2.24 8.43
CA ASN A 325 -19.97 -1.00 8.31
C ASN A 325 -20.04 -0.53 6.84
N ILE A 326 -21.16 -0.81 6.16
CA ILE A 326 -21.46 -0.32 4.81
C ILE A 326 -21.43 1.23 4.75
N ILE A 327 -21.70 1.90 5.88
CA ILE A 327 -21.71 3.38 5.98
C ILE A 327 -20.29 3.97 5.94
N ASP A 328 -19.31 3.36 6.61
CA ASP A 328 -17.90 3.80 6.58
C ASP A 328 -17.33 3.64 5.16
N PHE A 329 -17.74 2.57 4.47
CA PHE A 329 -17.47 2.35 3.06
C PHE A 329 -18.05 3.47 2.17
N VAL A 330 -19.33 3.83 2.31
CA VAL A 330 -19.98 4.93 1.55
C VAL A 330 -19.30 6.29 1.78
N SER A 331 -18.66 6.49 2.92
CA SER A 331 -17.91 7.71 3.25
C SER A 331 -16.51 7.78 2.63
N GLY A 332 -16.07 6.74 1.92
CA GLY A 332 -14.74 6.68 1.29
C GLY A 332 -13.60 6.27 2.22
N HIS A 333 -13.91 5.71 3.40
CA HIS A 333 -12.93 5.31 4.41
C HIS A 333 -13.30 3.92 4.98
N PRO A 334 -13.21 2.84 4.18
CA PRO A 334 -13.54 1.52 4.67
C PRO A 334 -12.61 1.10 5.80
N SER A 335 -13.19 0.65 6.91
CA SER A 335 -12.46 0.08 8.04
C SER A 335 -11.69 -1.16 7.58
N VAL A 336 -10.46 -1.37 8.06
CA VAL A 336 -9.69 -2.60 7.78
C VAL A 336 -10.19 -3.79 8.61
N THR A 337 -9.83 -5.02 8.23
CA THR A 337 -10.08 -6.22 9.06
C THR A 337 -9.41 -6.14 10.43
N GLY A 338 -8.33 -5.37 10.54
CA GLY A 338 -7.60 -5.14 11.79
C GLY A 338 -6.65 -6.29 12.12
N VAL A 339 -6.09 -6.24 13.33
CA VAL A 339 -5.14 -7.25 13.82
C VAL A 339 -5.88 -8.54 14.19
N THR A 340 -5.46 -9.68 13.64
CA THR A 340 -6.09 -10.98 13.92
C THR A 340 -5.55 -11.62 15.20
N ASN A 341 -6.28 -12.57 15.79
CA ASN A 341 -5.82 -13.33 16.97
C ASN A 341 -4.47 -14.02 16.75
N LYS A 342 -4.16 -14.44 15.51
CA LYS A 342 -2.85 -15.03 15.19
C LYS A 342 -1.73 -14.00 15.33
N GLN A 343 -1.95 -12.79 14.84
CA GLN A 343 -0.99 -11.68 14.94
C GLN A 343 -0.82 -11.22 16.40
N ILE A 344 -1.88 -11.25 17.21
CA ILE A 344 -1.79 -10.98 18.65
C ILE A 344 -0.87 -12.00 19.34
N ARG A 345 -1.07 -13.30 19.08
CA ARG A 345 -0.18 -14.35 19.63
C ARG A 345 1.27 -14.19 19.19
N PHE A 346 1.48 -13.81 17.93
CA PHE A 346 2.82 -13.50 17.43
C PHE A 346 3.47 -12.34 18.22
N LEU A 347 2.72 -11.25 18.45
CA LEU A 347 3.21 -10.14 19.27
C LEU A 347 3.51 -10.56 20.71
N GLU A 348 2.63 -11.37 21.33
CA GLU A 348 2.87 -11.93 22.67
C GLU A 348 4.15 -12.78 22.70
N ASN A 349 4.36 -13.62 21.67
CA ASN A 349 5.58 -14.42 21.54
C ASN A 349 6.83 -13.53 21.40
N LEU A 350 6.77 -12.46 20.60
CA LEU A 350 7.87 -11.51 20.47
C LEU A 350 8.19 -10.82 21.81
N ILE A 351 7.16 -10.36 22.53
CA ILE A 351 7.32 -9.73 23.85
C ILE A 351 7.98 -10.69 24.83
N ASN A 352 7.54 -11.95 24.86
CA ASN A 352 8.01 -12.92 25.85
C ASN A 352 9.39 -13.50 25.53
N LYS A 353 9.78 -13.57 24.26
CA LYS A 353 10.98 -14.33 23.83
C LYS A 353 12.09 -13.48 23.18
N THR A 354 11.73 -12.39 22.52
CA THR A 354 12.65 -11.66 21.61
C THR A 354 12.94 -10.25 22.09
N ILE A 355 11.91 -9.52 22.50
CA ILE A 355 12.01 -8.14 22.96
C ILE A 355 12.58 -8.17 24.38
N LYS A 356 13.70 -7.47 24.58
CA LYS A 356 14.37 -7.34 25.86
C LYS A 356 14.20 -5.93 26.39
N LEU A 357 14.27 -5.78 27.71
CA LEU A 357 14.33 -4.46 28.35
C LEU A 357 15.50 -3.64 27.76
N GLY A 358 15.25 -2.39 27.40
CA GLY A 358 16.22 -1.50 26.75
C GLY A 358 16.26 -1.58 25.22
N ASN A 359 15.57 -2.53 24.58
CA ASN A 359 15.41 -2.52 23.12
C ASN A 359 14.33 -1.50 22.70
N ASN A 360 14.57 -0.81 21.58
CA ASN A 360 13.51 -0.03 20.91
C ASN A 360 12.63 -0.96 20.09
N THR A 361 11.32 -0.69 20.02
CA THR A 361 10.39 -1.49 19.22
C THR A 361 9.47 -0.61 18.39
N PHE A 362 9.43 -0.87 17.08
CA PHE A 362 8.63 -0.15 16.10
C PHE A 362 7.59 -1.09 15.51
N LEU A 363 6.31 -0.74 15.65
CA LEU A 363 5.21 -1.49 15.07
C LEU A 363 4.68 -0.78 13.82
N MET A 364 4.81 -1.44 12.67
CA MET A 364 4.38 -0.98 11.36
C MET A 364 3.11 -1.74 10.95
N VAL A 365 2.03 -1.02 10.74
CA VAL A 365 0.73 -1.56 10.32
C VAL A 365 0.02 -0.53 9.45
N HIS A 366 -0.64 -0.98 8.37
CA HIS A 366 -1.35 -0.07 7.48
C HIS A 366 -2.62 0.49 8.13
N GLY A 367 -3.60 -0.38 8.41
CA GLY A 367 -4.82 0.01 9.09
C GLY A 367 -4.58 0.05 10.61
N PRO A 368 -4.53 1.24 11.24
CA PRO A 368 -4.17 1.33 12.64
C PRO A 368 -5.18 0.56 13.50
N PRO A 369 -4.73 -0.14 14.56
CA PRO A 369 -5.60 -0.84 15.51
C PRO A 369 -6.30 0.13 16.46
N ILE A 370 -6.63 1.32 15.97
CA ILE A 370 -7.31 2.39 16.69
C ILE A 370 -8.65 2.57 15.98
N ASN A 371 -9.76 2.38 16.70
CA ASN A 371 -11.05 2.82 16.20
C ASN A 371 -11.01 4.35 16.19
N PRO A 372 -11.02 5.03 15.03
CA PRO A 372 -11.24 6.47 15.03
C PRO A 372 -12.58 6.68 15.72
N LYS A 373 -12.59 7.44 16.83
CA LYS A 373 -13.82 7.73 17.58
C LYS A 373 -14.95 8.05 16.60
N LYS A 374 -16.15 7.54 16.91
CA LYS A 374 -17.44 7.93 16.33
C LYS A 374 -17.31 9.34 15.79
N THR A 375 -17.37 9.47 14.47
CA THR A 375 -17.43 10.74 13.75
C THR A 375 -18.22 11.73 14.61
N MET A 376 -17.54 12.78 15.07
CA MET A 376 -18.19 13.90 15.73
C MET A 376 -19.38 14.27 14.86
N ARG A 377 -20.58 14.19 15.45
CA ARG A 377 -21.82 14.62 14.81
C ARG A 377 -21.55 15.93 14.09
N SER A 378 -21.80 15.94 12.80
CA SER A 378 -21.63 17.03 11.84
C SER A 378 -22.58 18.21 12.11
N SER A 379 -22.70 18.63 13.37
CA SER A 379 -23.55 19.72 13.84
C SER A 379 -22.96 20.50 15.01
N ARG A 380 -21.65 20.78 14.98
CA ARG A 380 -21.10 21.98 15.65
C ARG A 380 -20.07 22.66 14.73
N ARG A 381 -20.59 23.38 13.74
CA ARG A 381 -19.86 24.55 13.21
C ARG A 381 -19.87 25.64 14.29
N PHE A 382 -18.78 26.41 14.31
CA PHE A 382 -18.53 27.63 15.08
C PHE A 382 -18.05 27.47 16.53
N SER A 383 -16.74 27.34 16.68
CA SER A 383 -15.93 28.44 17.24
C SER A 383 -14.45 28.18 16.91
N PHE A 384 -13.82 29.17 16.29
CA PHE A 384 -12.38 29.23 16.14
C PHE A 384 -11.79 29.56 17.52
N SER A 385 -11.21 28.57 18.20
CA SER A 385 -10.22 28.81 19.23
C SER A 385 -9.08 27.81 19.06
N LYS A 386 -7.86 28.34 19.01
CA LYS A 386 -6.58 27.68 18.71
C LYS A 386 -6.46 26.31 19.42
N PRO A 387 -5.95 25.25 18.75
CA PRO A 387 -5.67 24.01 19.44
C PRO A 387 -4.41 24.19 20.30
N SER A 388 -4.58 24.05 21.61
CA SER A 388 -3.49 23.85 22.56
C SER A 388 -2.70 22.59 22.20
N LYS A 389 -1.38 22.65 22.39
CA LYS A 389 -0.54 21.45 22.48
C LYS A 389 -1.05 20.59 23.65
N ASP A 390 -0.81 19.28 23.56
CA ASP A 390 -1.17 18.25 24.56
C ASP A 390 -2.55 17.60 24.37
N LYS A 391 -2.63 16.70 23.39
CA LYS A 391 -3.43 15.48 23.50
C LYS A 391 -2.62 14.30 22.99
N ILE A 392 -1.78 13.77 23.88
CA ILE A 392 -1.22 12.43 23.75
C ILE A 392 -2.40 11.47 23.98
N PHE A 393 -2.70 10.63 22.99
CA PHE A 393 -3.70 9.56 23.13
C PHE A 393 -3.09 8.44 24.00
N SER A 394 -3.74 8.07 25.12
CA SER A 394 -3.26 7.01 26.00
C SER A 394 -3.62 5.61 25.48
N ILE A 395 -2.77 4.64 25.81
CA ILE A 395 -2.89 3.21 25.50
C ILE A 395 -4.20 2.59 26.04
N ASP A 396 -4.91 3.25 26.94
CA ASP A 396 -6.14 2.72 27.54
C ASP A 396 -7.28 2.59 26.53
N GLU A 397 -7.29 3.41 25.47
CA GLU A 397 -8.26 3.30 24.37
C GLU A 397 -8.05 2.04 23.50
N PHE A 398 -6.86 1.41 23.55
CA PHE A 398 -6.52 0.16 22.85
C PHE A 398 -7.24 -1.07 23.45
N LYS A 399 -7.37 -1.12 24.78
CA LYS A 399 -7.89 -2.30 25.49
C LYS A 399 -9.42 -2.40 25.48
N GLU A 400 -10.15 -1.29 25.64
CA GLU A 400 -11.61 -1.33 25.84
C GLU A 400 -12.40 -1.92 24.65
N SER A 401 -11.98 -1.66 23.41
CA SER A 401 -12.77 -2.05 22.23
C SER A 401 -12.67 -3.53 21.86
N ILE A 402 -11.54 -4.17 22.19
CA ILE A 402 -11.34 -5.62 22.00
C ILE A 402 -11.94 -6.38 23.18
N MET A 403 -11.78 -5.88 24.41
CA MET A 403 -12.29 -6.52 25.62
C MET A 403 -13.82 -6.58 25.69
N LYS A 404 -14.53 -5.58 25.17
CA LYS A 404 -16.00 -5.59 25.10
C LYS A 404 -16.60 -6.71 24.24
N LYS A 405 -15.80 -7.31 23.36
CA LYS A 405 -16.20 -8.41 22.46
C LYS A 405 -16.07 -9.78 23.11
N TRP A 406 -15.42 -9.87 24.26
CA TRP A 406 -15.22 -11.10 25.01
C TRP A 406 -16.17 -11.10 26.20
N GLU A 407 -17.37 -11.65 26.03
CA GLU A 407 -18.27 -11.97 27.14
C GLU A 407 -17.69 -13.12 27.99
N LYS A 408 -16.66 -12.81 28.78
CA LYS A 408 -16.22 -13.61 29.92
C LYS A 408 -16.04 -12.71 31.13
N ARG A 409 -16.49 -13.23 32.27
CA ARG A 409 -16.80 -12.51 33.52
C ARG A 409 -15.71 -11.53 33.99
N PRO A 410 -16.08 -10.35 34.53
CA PRO A 410 -15.14 -9.25 34.79
C PRO A 410 -14.52 -9.30 36.19
N SER A 411 -13.90 -10.42 36.59
CA SER A 411 -13.34 -10.54 37.95
C SER A 411 -11.95 -11.18 38.07
N LEU A 412 -11.21 -11.41 36.97
CA LEU A 412 -9.87 -12.01 37.05
C LEU A 412 -8.78 -11.41 36.12
N PHE A 413 -8.97 -10.21 35.58
CA PHE A 413 -7.98 -9.60 34.67
C PHE A 413 -7.61 -8.14 35.00
N ARG A 414 -7.53 -7.81 36.30
CA ARG A 414 -6.75 -6.64 36.74
C ARG A 414 -5.27 -6.98 36.67
N ILE A 415 -4.55 -6.37 35.75
CA ILE A 415 -3.11 -6.13 35.89
C ILE A 415 -2.99 -4.63 36.19
N ASP A 416 -3.50 -4.22 37.36
CA ASP A 416 -3.47 -2.82 37.78
C ASP A 416 -2.50 -2.57 38.96
N ASP A 417 -1.76 -3.57 39.45
CA ASP A 417 -0.88 -3.37 40.64
C ASP A 417 0.60 -3.72 40.44
N LYS A 418 1.15 -3.72 39.21
CA LYS A 418 2.62 -3.96 39.02
C LYS A 418 3.29 -3.10 37.94
N PHE A 419 2.95 -1.81 37.91
CA PHE A 419 3.83 -0.80 37.33
C PHE A 419 3.89 0.40 38.28
N ASP A 420 4.59 0.19 39.39
CA ASP A 420 5.50 1.18 39.97
C ASP A 420 6.94 0.69 39.70
#